data_AF-A0A183V802-F1
#
_entry.id   AF-A0A183V802-F1
#
_cell.length_a   1.000
_cell.length_b   1.000
_cell.length_c   1.000
_cell.angle_alpha   90.00
_cell.angle_beta   90.00
_cell.angle_gamma   90.00
#
_symmetry.space_group_name_H-M   'P 1'
#
loop_
_entity.id
_entity.type
_entity.pdbx_description
1 polymer ?
#
loop_
_entity_poly.entity_id
_entity_poly.type
_entity_poly.pdbx_seq_one_letter_code
_entity_poly.pdbx_strand_id
1 'polypeptide(L)'
;MSSARLRKQLALATHRVQTCLKQLSEYDKGVENEEEIEIMRSKVIRDLSLLEKLVEKINTTHDAWEEFLASLTGEAYERENKRYEEECEASNCFLEVAEKGEQAVVALKCRLAELDSMQKKSQIPDVDQEAKQLTAEFFLFLTFGYS
;
A
#
# COMPACT_ATOMS: atom_id res chain seq x y z
N MET A 1 28.44 -8.50 -7.84
CA MET A 1 27.29 -8.32 -8.77
C MET A 1 27.75 -7.42 -9.92
N SER A 2 27.23 -7.51 -11.14
CA SER A 2 27.67 -6.62 -12.24
C SER A 2 26.72 -5.43 -12.42
N SER A 3 27.26 -4.26 -12.83
CA SER A 3 26.46 -3.06 -13.14
C SER A 3 25.28 -3.34 -14.08
N ALA A 4 25.51 -4.11 -15.16
CA ALA A 4 24.46 -4.44 -16.12
C ALA A 4 23.28 -5.19 -15.47
N ARG A 5 23.54 -6.03 -14.47
CA ARG A 5 22.50 -6.75 -13.73
C ARG A 5 21.72 -5.81 -12.80
N LEU A 6 22.41 -4.91 -12.11
CA LEU A 6 21.79 -3.90 -11.24
C LEU A 6 20.84 -3.00 -12.04
N ARG A 7 21.31 -2.45 -13.16
CA ARG A 7 20.51 -1.63 -14.07
C ARG A 7 19.25 -2.33 -14.57
N LYS A 8 19.39 -3.59 -15.00
CA LYS A 8 18.23 -4.39 -15.45
C LYS A 8 17.22 -4.62 -14.31
N GLN A 9 17.69 -4.83 -13.09
CA GLN A 9 16.82 -5.01 -11.93
C GLN A 9 16.08 -3.72 -11.57
N LEU A 10 16.77 -2.58 -11.58
CA LEU A 10 16.16 -1.27 -11.37
C LEU A 10 15.10 -0.99 -12.43
N ALA A 11 15.45 -1.08 -13.72
CA ALA A 11 14.49 -0.83 -14.80
C ALA A 11 13.22 -1.67 -14.70
N LEU A 12 13.34 -2.95 -14.32
CA LEU A 12 12.19 -3.83 -14.12
C LEU A 12 11.34 -3.43 -12.91
N ALA A 13 11.98 -3.11 -11.78
CA ALA A 13 11.28 -2.72 -10.57
C ALA A 13 10.58 -1.36 -10.75
N THR A 14 11.28 -0.38 -11.32
CA THR A 14 10.76 0.95 -11.68
C THR A 14 9.52 0.84 -12.58
N HIS A 15 9.59 0.07 -13.67
CA HIS A 15 8.43 -0.13 -14.53
C HIS A 15 7.25 -0.71 -13.75
N ARG A 16 7.48 -1.72 -12.90
CA ARG A 16 6.40 -2.34 -12.13
C ARG A 16 5.74 -1.37 -11.16
N VAL A 17 6.53 -0.55 -10.45
CA VAL A 17 5.99 0.51 -9.58
C VAL A 17 5.13 1.47 -10.41
N GLN A 18 5.63 1.96 -11.55
CA GLN A 18 4.85 2.84 -12.42
C GLN A 18 3.54 2.23 -12.89
N THR A 19 3.52 0.92 -13.20
CA THR A 19 2.29 0.20 -13.56
C THR A 19 1.30 0.19 -12.39
N CYS A 20 1.75 -0.11 -11.17
CA CYS A 20 0.92 -0.05 -9.97
C CYS A 20 0.39 1.36 -9.72
N LEU A 21 1.24 2.39 -9.85
CA LEU A 21 0.85 3.79 -9.64
C LEU A 21 -0.29 4.22 -10.57
N LYS A 22 -0.30 3.76 -11.83
CA LYS A 22 -1.39 4.05 -12.79
C LYS A 22 -2.74 3.46 -12.39
N GLN A 23 -2.74 2.40 -11.59
CA GLN A 23 -3.95 1.70 -11.13
C GLN A 23 -4.50 2.28 -9.83
N LEU A 24 -3.80 3.25 -9.20
CA LEU A 24 -4.20 3.79 -7.89
C LEU A 24 -5.54 4.52 -7.92
N SER A 25 -5.92 5.13 -9.05
CA SER A 25 -7.20 5.82 -9.19
C SER A 25 -8.41 4.90 -9.00
N GLU A 26 -8.22 3.58 -9.04
CA GLU A 26 -9.27 2.62 -8.75
C GLU A 26 -9.65 2.58 -7.26
N TYR A 27 -8.78 3.04 -6.37
CA TYR A 27 -8.99 3.04 -4.91
C TYR A 27 -9.75 4.25 -4.39
N ASP A 28 -9.84 5.32 -5.18
CA ASP A 28 -10.60 6.53 -4.87
C ASP A 28 -12.12 6.33 -5.02
N LYS A 29 -12.54 5.18 -5.56
CA LYS A 29 -13.96 4.84 -5.71
C LYS A 29 -14.62 4.69 -4.34
N GLY A 30 -15.80 5.29 -4.21
CA GLY A 30 -16.69 5.06 -3.08
C GLY A 30 -17.08 3.58 -2.97
N VAL A 31 -17.28 3.13 -1.74
CA VAL A 31 -17.78 1.78 -1.41
C VAL A 31 -19.04 1.96 -0.57
N GLU A 32 -20.11 1.24 -0.89
CA GLU A 32 -21.44 1.49 -0.30
C GLU A 32 -21.92 0.35 0.60
N ASN A 33 -21.44 -0.87 0.38
CA ASN A 33 -21.86 -2.05 1.12
C ASN A 33 -20.67 -2.87 1.66
N GLU A 34 -20.97 -3.79 2.56
CA GLU A 34 -19.95 -4.58 3.27
C GLU A 34 -19.11 -5.47 2.33
N GLU A 35 -19.74 -6.07 1.31
CA GLU A 35 -19.05 -6.90 0.32
C GLU A 35 -18.05 -6.07 -0.52
N GLU A 36 -18.46 -4.87 -0.96
CA GLU A 36 -17.57 -3.93 -1.65
C GLU A 36 -16.41 -3.47 -0.76
N ILE A 37 -16.67 -3.20 0.52
CA ILE A 37 -15.63 -2.84 1.48
C ILE A 37 -14.62 -3.99 1.61
N GLU A 38 -15.07 -5.23 1.75
CA GLU A 38 -14.18 -6.39 1.89
C GLU A 38 -13.35 -6.65 0.62
N ILE A 39 -13.98 -6.56 -0.56
CA ILE A 39 -13.29 -6.70 -1.85
C ILE A 39 -12.24 -5.61 -2.00
N MET A 40 -12.60 -4.35 -1.75
CA MET A 40 -11.69 -3.21 -1.86
C MET A 40 -10.53 -3.35 -0.87
N ARG A 41 -10.82 -3.71 0.38
CA ARG A 41 -9.82 -3.92 1.43
C ARG A 41 -8.81 -5.00 1.05
N SER A 42 -9.30 -6.15 0.59
CA SER A 42 -8.44 -7.26 0.13
C SER A 42 -7.55 -6.84 -1.03
N LYS A 43 -8.05 -6.01 -1.94
CA LYS A 43 -7.29 -5.47 -3.06
C LYS A 43 -6.21 -4.49 -2.58
N VAL A 44 -6.58 -3.54 -1.72
CA VAL A 44 -5.65 -2.56 -1.10
C VAL A 44 -4.52 -3.29 -0.37
N ILE A 45 -4.81 -4.33 0.42
CA ILE A 45 -3.78 -5.10 1.14
C ILE A 45 -2.79 -5.76 0.19
N ARG A 46 -3.27 -6.39 -0.90
CA ARG A 46 -2.40 -7.04 -1.88
C ARG A 46 -1.49 -6.04 -2.59
N ASP A 47 -2.07 -4.94 -3.06
CA ASP A 47 -1.34 -3.94 -3.83
C ASP A 47 -0.38 -3.14 -2.94
N LEU A 48 -0.77 -2.88 -1.68
CA LEU A 48 0.12 -2.30 -0.67
C LEU A 48 1.36 -3.17 -0.48
N SER A 49 1.18 -4.47 -0.22
CA SER A 49 2.30 -5.40 -0.01
C SER A 49 3.19 -5.54 -1.25
N LEU A 50 2.59 -5.51 -2.45
CA LEU A 50 3.34 -5.53 -3.69
C LEU A 50 4.17 -4.25 -3.86
N LEU A 51 3.55 -3.09 -3.64
CA LEU A 51 4.20 -1.79 -3.82
C LEU A 51 5.36 -1.60 -2.82
N GLU A 52 5.16 -1.95 -1.55
CA GLU A 52 6.21 -1.93 -0.52
C GLU A 52 7.43 -2.76 -0.95
N LYS A 53 7.21 -4.00 -1.43
CA LYS A 53 8.29 -4.88 -1.90
C LYS A 53 9.01 -4.34 -3.13
N LEU A 54 8.29 -3.68 -4.04
CA LEU A 54 8.89 -3.13 -5.25
C LEU A 54 9.73 -1.89 -4.94
N VAL A 55 9.26 -1.01 -4.06
CA VAL A 55 10.01 0.15 -3.58
C VAL A 55 11.25 -0.29 -2.82
N GLU A 56 11.12 -1.22 -1.88
CA GLU A 56 12.27 -1.82 -1.17
C GLU A 56 13.26 -2.43 -2.16
N LYS A 57 12.77 -3.06 -3.24
CA LYS A 57 13.63 -3.62 -4.27
C LYS A 57 14.41 -2.55 -5.05
N ILE A 58 13.81 -1.39 -5.31
CA ILE A 58 14.50 -0.26 -5.93
C ILE A 58 15.60 0.23 -4.99
N ASN A 59 15.25 0.57 -3.75
CA ASN A 59 16.18 1.11 -2.75
C ASN A 59 17.38 0.18 -2.52
N THR A 60 17.13 -1.11 -2.24
CA THR A 60 18.21 -2.09 -2.04
C THR A 60 19.08 -2.33 -3.28
N THR A 61 18.54 -2.16 -4.49
CA THR A 61 19.34 -2.31 -5.73
C THR A 61 20.12 -1.03 -6.03
N HIS A 62 19.58 0.13 -5.66
CA HIS A 62 20.25 1.41 -5.73
C HIS A 62 21.44 1.46 -4.76
N ASP A 63 21.25 1.09 -3.48
CA ASP A 63 22.33 0.96 -2.50
C ASP A 63 23.46 0.06 -3.02
N ALA A 64 23.10 -1.10 -3.60
CA ALA A 64 24.08 -2.03 -4.17
C ALA A 64 24.83 -1.46 -5.39
N TRP A 65 24.25 -0.49 -6.10
CA TRP A 65 24.94 0.22 -7.19
C TRP A 65 25.87 1.30 -6.64
N GLU A 66 25.47 2.03 -5.60
CA GLU A 66 26.36 2.97 -4.92
C GLU A 66 27.58 2.27 -4.32
N GLU A 67 27.39 1.12 -3.66
CA GLU A 67 28.48 0.28 -3.18
C GLU A 67 29.39 -0.22 -4.32
N PHE A 68 28.78 -0.60 -5.46
CA PHE A 68 29.53 -1.00 -6.64
C PHE A 68 30.37 0.16 -7.18
N LEU A 69 29.81 1.37 -7.27
CA LEU A 69 30.53 2.58 -7.68
C LEU A 69 31.69 2.90 -6.75
N ALA A 70 31.46 2.84 -5.43
CA ALA A 70 32.49 3.08 -4.42
C ALA A 70 33.65 2.07 -4.49
N SER A 71 33.41 0.87 -5.03
CA SER A 71 34.44 -0.16 -5.23
C SER A 71 35.32 0.07 -6.47
N LEU A 72 34.91 0.94 -7.39
CA LEU A 72 35.63 1.24 -8.62
C LEU A 72 36.63 2.39 -8.42
N THR A 73 37.66 2.43 -9.25
CA THR A 73 38.65 3.52 -9.29
C THR A 73 39.05 3.86 -10.72
N GLY A 74 39.59 5.08 -10.92
CA GLY A 74 40.08 5.55 -12.22
C GLY A 74 39.00 5.58 -13.31
N GLU A 75 39.40 5.27 -14.55
CA GLU A 75 38.50 5.33 -15.73
C GLU A 75 37.25 4.43 -15.60
N ALA A 76 37.35 3.34 -14.84
CA ALA A 76 36.20 2.44 -14.62
C ALA A 76 35.14 3.11 -13.75
N TYR A 77 35.56 3.85 -12.71
CA TYR A 77 34.65 4.66 -11.89
C TYR A 77 34.02 5.76 -12.72
N GLU A 78 34.80 6.56 -13.45
CA GLU A 78 34.27 7.68 -14.26
C GLU A 78 33.22 7.21 -15.26
N ARG A 79 33.48 6.09 -15.96
CA ARG A 79 32.56 5.53 -16.93
C ARG A 79 31.25 5.06 -16.30
N GLU A 80 31.33 4.44 -15.13
CA GLU A 80 30.15 3.92 -14.45
C GLU A 80 29.38 5.03 -13.74
N ASN A 81 30.07 5.99 -13.12
CA ASN A 81 29.47 7.16 -12.48
C ASN A 81 28.69 7.99 -13.48
N LYS A 82 29.23 8.22 -14.68
CA LYS A 82 28.51 8.90 -15.76
C LYS A 82 27.20 8.18 -16.12
N ARG A 83 27.20 6.84 -16.19
CA ARG A 83 25.99 6.06 -16.48
C ARG A 83 24.97 6.15 -15.35
N TYR A 84 25.44 6.18 -14.11
CA TYR A 84 24.60 6.34 -12.94
C TYR A 84 23.92 7.72 -12.95
N GLU A 85 24.68 8.78 -13.23
CA GLU A 85 24.15 10.15 -13.38
C GLU A 85 23.12 10.24 -14.51
N GLU A 86 23.42 9.70 -15.70
CA GLU A 86 22.48 9.65 -16.83
C GLU A 86 21.15 8.96 -16.48
N GLU A 87 21.18 7.90 -15.66
CA GLU A 87 19.97 7.19 -15.21
C GLU A 87 19.22 7.95 -14.10
N CYS A 88 19.92 8.73 -13.27
CA CYS A 88 19.30 9.56 -12.24
C CYS A 88 18.67 10.84 -12.82
N GLU A 89 19.25 11.39 -13.88
CA GLU A 89 18.73 12.56 -14.60
C GLU A 89 17.61 12.21 -15.60
N ALA A 90 17.46 10.93 -15.95
CA ALA A 90 16.41 10.48 -16.83
C ALA A 90 15.02 10.79 -16.24
N SER A 91 14.08 11.20 -17.10
CA SER A 91 12.69 11.41 -16.67
C SER A 91 12.09 10.10 -16.15
N ASN A 92 11.48 10.15 -14.96
CA ASN A 92 11.04 8.98 -14.22
C ASN A 92 12.18 8.03 -13.86
N CYS A 93 13.32 8.58 -13.42
CA CYS A 93 14.39 7.80 -12.85
C CYS A 93 13.87 6.96 -11.67
N PHE A 94 14.62 5.91 -11.34
CA PHE A 94 14.23 4.98 -10.29
C PHE A 94 14.05 5.66 -8.93
N LEU A 95 14.77 6.76 -8.65
CA LEU A 95 14.64 7.56 -7.43
C LEU A 95 13.28 8.28 -7.35
N GLU A 96 12.91 9.02 -8.40
CA GLU A 96 11.59 9.68 -8.48
C GLU A 96 10.44 8.68 -8.37
N VAL A 97 10.61 7.50 -8.99
CA VAL A 97 9.59 6.45 -8.97
C VAL A 97 9.50 5.79 -7.60
N ALA A 98 10.62 5.60 -6.90
CA ALA A 98 10.63 5.12 -5.52
C ALA A 98 9.90 6.10 -4.60
N GLU A 99 10.20 7.40 -4.68
CA GLU A 99 9.54 8.44 -3.89
C GLU A 99 8.02 8.47 -4.12
N LYS A 100 7.58 8.45 -5.38
CA LYS A 100 6.14 8.35 -5.72
C LYS A 100 5.52 7.05 -5.20
N GLY A 101 6.28 5.95 -5.24
CA GLY A 101 5.90 4.66 -4.68
C GLY A 101 5.68 4.74 -3.17
N GLU A 102 6.57 5.39 -2.43
CA GLU A 102 6.44 5.61 -0.98
C GLU A 102 5.22 6.47 -0.63
N GLN A 103 4.99 7.55 -1.38
CA GLN A 103 3.79 8.37 -1.22
C GLN A 103 2.51 7.56 -1.44
N ALA A 104 2.49 6.69 -2.46
CA ALA A 104 1.37 5.80 -2.72
C ALA A 104 1.17 4.73 -1.64
N VAL A 105 2.25 4.19 -1.06
CA VAL A 105 2.18 3.29 0.11
C VAL A 105 1.47 3.99 1.27
N VAL A 106 1.81 5.26 1.55
CA VAL A 106 1.14 6.05 2.60
C VAL A 106 -0.34 6.24 2.27
N ALA A 107 -0.67 6.60 1.03
CA ALA A 107 -2.06 6.77 0.60
C ALA A 107 -2.88 5.48 0.75
N LEU A 108 -2.34 4.33 0.35
CA LEU A 108 -2.99 3.02 0.51
C LEU A 108 -3.16 2.62 1.98
N LYS A 109 -2.20 2.95 2.86
CA LYS A 109 -2.34 2.74 4.31
C LYS A 109 -3.49 3.57 4.90
N CYS A 110 -3.61 4.82 4.48
CA CYS A 110 -4.75 5.67 4.88
C CYS A 110 -6.07 5.07 4.39
N ARG A 111 -6.14 4.66 3.12
CA ARG A 111 -7.34 4.04 2.55
C ARG A 111 -7.72 2.75 3.26
N LEU A 112 -6.73 1.92 3.63
CA LEU A 112 -6.96 0.71 4.40
C LEU A 112 -7.57 1.01 5.78
N ALA A 113 -7.06 2.02 6.48
CA ALA A 113 -7.59 2.45 7.77
C ALA A 113 -9.03 2.97 7.68
N GLU A 114 -9.37 3.68 6.60
CA GLU A 114 -10.76 4.09 6.33
C GLU A 114 -11.68 2.88 6.17
N LEU A 115 -11.29 1.90 5.35
CA LEU A 115 -12.06 0.67 5.12
C LEU A 115 -12.23 -0.16 6.40
N ASP A 116 -11.17 -0.28 7.21
CA ASP A 116 -11.21 -0.93 8.52
C ASP A 116 -12.19 -0.22 9.47
N SER A 117 -12.28 1.11 9.41
CA SER A 117 -13.23 1.89 10.22
C SER A 117 -14.69 1.67 9.78
N MET A 118 -14.93 1.51 8.47
CA MET A 118 -16.26 1.25 7.92
C MET A 118 -16.75 -0.15 8.33
N GLN A 119 -15.91 -1.18 8.26
CA GLN A 119 -16.24 -2.52 8.75
C GLN A 119 -16.56 -2.55 10.24
N LYS A 120 -15.84 -1.78 11.06
CA LYS A 120 -16.14 -1.71 12.50
C LYS A 120 -17.49 -1.07 12.78
N LYS A 121 -17.94 -0.11 11.96
CA LYS A 121 -19.26 0.53 12.11
C LYS A 121 -20.40 -0.39 11.67
N SER A 122 -20.22 -1.21 10.63
CA SER A 122 -21.23 -2.21 10.22
C SER A 122 -21.38 -3.36 11.22
N GLN A 123 -20.34 -3.66 12.00
CA GLN A 123 -20.35 -4.70 13.03
C GLN A 123 -20.89 -4.26 14.40
N ILE A 124 -21.26 -2.98 14.60
CA ILE A 124 -21.92 -2.58 15.84
C ILE A 124 -23.35 -3.15 15.79
N PRO A 125 -23.72 -4.12 16.66
CA PRO A 125 -25.09 -4.56 16.75
C PRO A 125 -25.96 -3.36 17.13
N ASP A 126 -27.04 -3.17 16.38
CA ASP A 126 -28.04 -2.16 16.66
C ASP A 126 -28.56 -2.33 18.09
N VAL A 127 -28.09 -1.48 19.01
CA VAL A 127 -28.46 -1.47 20.44
C VAL A 127 -29.97 -1.24 20.63
N ASP A 128 -30.68 -0.87 19.55
CA ASP A 128 -32.13 -0.70 19.55
C ASP A 128 -32.92 -2.05 19.57
N GLN A 129 -32.24 -3.19 19.39
CA GLN A 129 -32.86 -4.52 19.50
C GLN A 129 -32.82 -5.10 20.93
N GLU A 130 -31.79 -4.79 21.73
CA GLU A 130 -31.72 -5.18 23.14
C GLU A 130 -32.68 -4.36 24.03
N ALA A 131 -32.90 -3.09 23.72
CA ALA A 131 -33.86 -2.25 24.45
C ALA A 131 -35.31 -2.78 24.31
N LYS A 132 -35.66 -3.36 23.16
CA LYS A 132 -36.99 -3.94 22.91
C LYS A 132 -37.18 -5.30 23.58
N GLN A 133 -36.12 -6.12 23.71
CA GLN A 133 -36.18 -7.37 24.46
C GLN A 133 -36.27 -7.13 25.97
N LEU A 134 -35.47 -6.21 26.50
CA LEU A 134 -35.51 -5.87 27.93
C LEU A 134 -36.85 -5.24 28.35
N THR A 135 -37.48 -4.44 27.49
CA THR A 135 -38.83 -3.89 27.77
C THR A 135 -39.92 -4.95 27.69
N ALA A 136 -39.83 -5.92 26.79
CA ALA A 136 -40.80 -7.01 26.69
C ALA A 136 -40.72 -7.97 27.90
N GLU A 137 -39.52 -8.29 28.38
CA GLU A 137 -39.34 -9.11 29.58
C GLU A 137 -39.81 -8.41 30.86
N PHE A 138 -39.55 -7.10 31.00
CA PHE A 138 -40.07 -6.31 32.12
C PHE A 138 -41.62 -6.23 32.13
N PHE A 139 -42.25 -6.12 30.96
CA PHE A 139 -43.71 -6.05 30.86
C PHE A 139 -44.40 -7.37 31.21
N LEU A 140 -43.81 -8.51 30.83
CA LEU A 140 -44.31 -9.84 31.20
C LEU A 140 -44.15 -10.11 32.70
N PHE A 141 -43.07 -9.66 33.32
CA PHE A 141 -42.85 -9.82 34.76
C PHE A 141 -43.85 -9.02 35.60
N LEU A 142 -44.19 -7.79 35.17
CA LEU A 142 -45.16 -6.94 35.86
C LEU A 142 -46.62 -7.35 35.68
N THR A 143 -46.95 -8.06 34.60
CA THR A 143 -48.34 -8.49 34.30
C THR A 143 -48.70 -9.86 34.88
N PHE A 144 -47.71 -10.72 35.15
CA PHE A 144 -47.95 -12.09 35.64
C PHE A 144 -47.36 -12.40 37.03
N GLY A 145 -46.63 -11.48 37.66
CA GLY A 145 -46.02 -11.68 38.97
C GLY A 145 -46.80 -11.06 40.13
N TYR A 146 -47.83 -11.75 40.64
CA TYR A 146 -48.20 -11.88 42.07
C TYR A 146 -49.50 -12.72 42.13
N SER A 147 -49.33 -14.04 42.30
CA SER A 147 -50.32 -14.87 43.01
C SER A 147 -50.04 -14.78 44.51
#